data_AF-F3LIS3-F1
#
_entry.id   AF-F3LIS3-F1
#
_cell.length_a   1.000
_cell.length_b   1.000
_cell.length_c   1.000
_cell.angle_alpha   90.00
_cell.angle_beta   90.00
_cell.angle_gamma   90.00
#
_symmetry.space_group_name_H-M   'P 1'
#
loop_
_entity.id
_entity.type
_entity.pdbx_description
1 polymer ?
#
loop_
_entity_poly.entity_id
_entity_poly.type
_entity_poly.pdbx_seq_one_letter_code
_entity_poly.pdbx_strand_id
1 'polypeptide(L)'
;MQKILDAKRQLLLAVSYELRSPLTRANVAIEMLEGGVLKQQLKRDVDEVGDLISEILKMECLTNNHQALDKTNCNIVALCDEVVDSFLVGHPDNNQALRCDLPDEDVMLLIDKIRIKLLLKNILSNALRYKTQQVVLSVSVHDESLVVQVSDDGEGLASDVLPYLAEPFYL
;
A
#
# COMPACT_ATOMS: atom_id res chain seq x y z
N MET A 1 13.74 20.75 18.64
CA MET A 1 13.74 20.07 17.32
C MET A 1 12.60 19.06 17.22
N GLN A 2 12.47 18.10 18.15
CA GLN A 2 11.34 17.12 18.22
C GLN A 2 9.94 17.77 18.12
N LYS A 3 9.65 18.80 18.94
CA LYS A 3 8.34 19.49 18.95
C LYS A 3 7.92 20.14 17.62
N ILE A 4 8.89 20.58 16.82
CA ILE A 4 8.63 21.18 15.50
C ILE A 4 8.28 20.09 14.47
N LEU A 5 8.94 18.94 14.58
CA LEU A 5 8.67 17.76 13.75
C LEU A 5 7.28 17.18 14.06
N ASP A 6 6.94 17.06 15.36
CA ASP A 6 5.62 16.57 15.79
C ASP A 6 4.49 17.53 15.38
N ALA A 7 4.71 18.85 15.45
CA ALA A 7 3.74 19.83 14.98
C ALA A 7 3.54 19.78 13.46
N LYS A 8 4.62 19.59 12.68
CA LYS A 8 4.55 19.37 11.23
C LYS A 8 3.73 18.12 10.89
N ARG A 9 3.89 17.04 11.65
CA ARG A 9 3.13 15.79 11.48
C ARG A 9 1.64 15.97 11.82
N GLN A 10 1.33 16.59 12.96
CA GLN A 10 -0.05 16.89 13.32
C GLN A 10 -0.72 17.78 12.27
N LEU A 11 0.01 18.74 11.70
CA LEU A 11 -0.46 19.56 10.60
C LEU A 11 -0.73 18.73 9.33
N LEU A 12 0.21 17.86 8.92
CA LEU A 12 0.02 17.03 7.72
C LEU A 12 -1.12 16.02 7.87
N LEU A 13 -1.29 15.44 9.06
CA LEU A 13 -2.44 14.59 9.39
C LEU A 13 -3.75 15.39 9.32
N ALA A 14 -3.80 16.57 9.95
CA ALA A 14 -4.97 17.43 9.92
C ALA A 14 -5.34 17.84 8.49
N VAL A 15 -4.36 18.29 7.70
CA VAL A 15 -4.54 18.65 6.29
C VAL A 15 -5.07 17.45 5.49
N SER A 16 -4.57 16.24 5.74
CA SER A 16 -5.04 15.06 4.99
C SER A 16 -6.45 14.62 5.37
N TYR A 17 -6.83 14.75 6.64
CA TYR A 17 -8.22 14.56 7.07
C TYR A 17 -9.14 15.61 6.42
N GLU A 18 -8.69 16.86 6.36
CA GLU A 18 -9.43 17.95 5.71
C GLU A 18 -9.52 17.77 4.19
N LEU A 19 -8.53 17.17 3.54
CA LEU A 19 -8.52 16.87 2.09
C LEU A 19 -9.34 15.63 1.71
N ARG A 20 -9.53 14.68 2.63
CA ARG A 20 -10.41 13.52 2.39
C ARG A 20 -11.86 13.96 2.12
N SER A 21 -12.33 14.97 2.83
CA SER A 21 -13.69 15.51 2.68
C SER A 21 -13.99 16.10 1.28
N PRO A 22 -13.17 17.01 0.70
CA PRO A 22 -13.34 17.50 -0.66
C PRO A 22 -13.13 16.41 -1.71
N LEU A 23 -12.21 15.45 -1.51
CA LEU A 23 -12.06 14.33 -2.44
C LEU A 23 -13.30 13.43 -2.48
N THR A 24 -13.88 13.11 -1.32
CA THR A 24 -15.16 12.38 -1.28
C THR A 24 -16.26 13.15 -2.01
N ARG A 25 -16.36 14.47 -1.82
CA ARG A 25 -17.34 15.29 -2.55
C ARG A 25 -17.07 15.33 -4.05
N ALA A 26 -15.81 15.42 -4.47
CA ALA A 26 -15.43 15.40 -5.88
C ALA A 26 -15.80 14.06 -6.53
N ASN A 27 -15.52 12.94 -5.85
CA ASN A 27 -15.91 11.60 -6.33
C ASN A 27 -17.44 11.45 -6.45
N VAL A 28 -18.21 11.94 -5.47
CA VAL A 28 -19.68 11.95 -5.57
C VAL A 28 -20.15 12.79 -6.75
N ALA A 29 -19.58 13.98 -6.96
CA ALA A 29 -19.94 14.84 -8.09
C ALA A 29 -19.59 14.18 -9.45
N ILE A 30 -18.44 13.51 -9.55
CA ILE A 30 -18.03 12.78 -10.75
C ILE A 30 -18.97 11.61 -11.02
N GLU A 31 -19.43 10.89 -9.99
CA GLU A 31 -20.40 9.82 -10.16
C GLU A 31 -21.74 10.30 -10.71
N MET A 32 -22.13 11.54 -10.39
CA MET A 32 -23.35 12.18 -10.90
C MET A 32 -23.21 12.69 -12.35
N LEU A 33 -22.00 12.76 -12.91
CA LEU A 33 -21.81 13.11 -14.32
C LEU A 33 -22.30 11.96 -15.23
N GLU A 34 -22.88 12.34 -16.37
CA GLU A 34 -23.21 11.40 -17.43
C GLU A 34 -21.92 10.81 -18.04
N GLY A 35 -21.98 9.53 -18.43
CA GLY A 35 -20.81 8.76 -18.85
C GLY A 35 -20.06 9.37 -20.04
N GLY A 36 -18.76 9.06 -20.13
CA GLY A 36 -17.91 9.52 -21.22
C GLY A 36 -16.44 9.58 -20.82
N VAL A 37 -15.58 9.93 -21.79
CA VAL A 37 -14.13 10.02 -21.61
C VAL A 37 -13.76 11.02 -20.51
N LEU A 38 -14.49 12.13 -20.40
CA LEU A 38 -14.24 13.18 -19.40
C LEU A 38 -14.50 12.71 -17.96
N LYS A 39 -15.57 11.93 -17.72
CA LYS A 39 -15.87 11.36 -16.40
C LYS A 39 -14.74 10.41 -15.96
N GLN A 40 -14.26 9.59 -16.88
CA GLN A 40 -13.15 8.64 -16.62
C GLN A 40 -11.81 9.35 -16.40
N GLN A 41 -11.56 10.47 -17.08
CA GLN A 41 -10.38 11.31 -16.84
C GLN A 41 -10.44 11.96 -15.46
N LEU A 42 -11.54 12.67 -15.15
CA LEU A 42 -11.70 13.33 -13.85
C LEU A 42 -11.63 12.35 -12.68
N LYS A 43 -12.21 11.15 -12.83
CA LYS A 43 -12.12 10.11 -11.80
C LYS A 43 -10.66 9.70 -11.55
N ARG A 44 -9.88 9.47 -12.62
CA ARG A 44 -8.46 9.13 -12.51
C ARG A 44 -7.66 10.25 -11.84
N ASP A 45 -7.89 11.50 -12.21
CA ASP A 45 -7.16 12.65 -11.63
C ASP A 45 -7.46 12.80 -10.12
N VAL A 46 -8.71 12.60 -9.71
CA VAL A 46 -9.11 12.68 -8.29
C VAL A 46 -8.55 11.52 -7.47
N ASP A 47 -8.55 10.31 -8.03
CA ASP A 47 -7.96 9.14 -7.40
C ASP A 47 -6.43 9.31 -7.27
N GLU A 48 -5.75 9.84 -8.30
CA GLU A 48 -4.31 10.15 -8.28
C GLU A 48 -3.95 11.16 -7.18
N VAL A 49 -4.74 12.23 -7.01
CA VAL A 49 -4.54 13.18 -5.89
C VAL A 49 -4.74 12.50 -4.53
N GLY A 50 -5.73 11.60 -4.42
CA GLY A 50 -5.95 10.81 -3.21
C GLY A 50 -4.77 9.90 -2.86
N ASP A 51 -4.17 9.30 -3.88
CA ASP A 51 -2.99 8.45 -3.75
C ASP A 51 -1.76 9.27 -3.34
N LEU A 52 -1.50 10.42 -3.97
CA LEU A 52 -0.39 11.31 -3.63
C LEU A 52 -0.47 11.80 -2.17
N ILE A 53 -1.66 12.18 -1.70
CA ILE A 53 -1.87 12.58 -0.29
C ILE A 53 -1.58 11.40 0.64
N SER A 54 -2.04 10.21 0.26
CA SER A 54 -1.78 8.99 1.02
C SER A 54 -0.29 8.67 1.08
N GLU A 55 0.45 8.85 -0.01
CA GLU A 55 1.90 8.66 -0.07
C GLU A 55 2.68 9.66 0.79
N ILE A 56 2.32 10.95 0.75
CA ILE A 56 2.93 11.98 1.61
C ILE A 56 2.76 11.63 3.09
N LEU A 57 1.57 11.17 3.49
CA LEU A 57 1.30 10.73 4.85
C LEU A 57 2.09 9.47 5.24
N LYS A 58 2.18 8.50 4.33
CA LYS A 58 2.97 7.28 4.53
C LYS A 58 4.44 7.64 4.75
N MET A 59 4.97 8.56 3.95
CA MET A 59 6.35 9.02 4.04
C MET A 59 6.66 9.68 5.39
N GLU A 60 5.80 10.56 5.89
CA GLU A 60 5.98 11.18 7.22
C GLU A 60 5.89 10.18 8.38
N CYS A 61 5.08 9.14 8.24
CA CYS A 61 5.07 8.03 9.20
C CYS A 61 6.36 7.21 9.17
N LEU A 62 7.06 7.14 8.03
CA LEU A 62 8.26 6.33 7.83
C LEU A 62 9.58 7.07 8.12
N THR A 63 9.65 8.40 7.92
CA THR A 63 10.86 9.22 8.14
C THR A 63 11.29 9.35 9.60
N ASN A 64 10.54 8.77 10.54
CA ASN A 64 10.95 8.66 11.94
C ASN A 64 11.94 7.49 12.13
N ASN A 65 13.20 7.69 11.72
CA ASN A 65 14.34 6.85 12.13
C ASN A 65 14.57 6.83 13.67
N HIS A 66 13.77 7.57 14.45
CA HIS A 66 13.92 7.77 15.89
C HIS A 66 12.72 7.29 16.73
N GLN A 67 11.65 6.75 16.13
CA GLN A 67 10.65 5.99 16.90
C GLN A 67 11.05 4.52 16.89
N ALA A 68 11.34 3.98 18.08
CA ALA A 68 11.50 2.55 18.28
C ALA A 68 10.34 1.80 17.63
N LEU A 69 10.65 0.72 16.92
CA LEU A 69 9.63 -0.18 16.37
C LEU A 69 8.76 -0.69 17.51
N ASP A 70 7.45 -0.56 17.38
CA ASP A 70 6.51 -1.12 18.34
C ASP A 70 6.30 -2.60 18.01
N LYS A 71 7.33 -3.40 18.34
CA LYS A 71 7.34 -4.81 17.97
C LYS A 71 6.44 -5.61 18.90
N THR A 72 5.47 -6.28 18.31
CA THR A 72 4.55 -7.19 19.00
C THR A 72 4.61 -8.57 18.35
N ASN A 73 4.21 -9.59 19.08
CA ASN A 73 4.14 -10.94 18.53
C ASN A 73 2.97 -10.98 17.53
N CYS A 74 3.27 -11.25 16.26
CA CYS A 74 2.31 -11.17 15.17
C CYS A 74 2.39 -12.43 14.32
N ASN A 75 1.25 -13.03 14.02
CA ASN A 75 1.15 -14.07 13.01
C ASN A 75 1.26 -13.42 11.61
N ILE A 76 2.35 -13.69 10.89
CA ILE A 76 2.57 -13.10 9.56
C ILE A 76 1.65 -13.70 8.49
N VAL A 77 1.24 -14.96 8.63
CA VAL A 77 0.30 -15.62 7.73
C VAL A 77 -1.06 -14.93 7.81
N ALA A 78 -1.60 -14.80 9.02
CA ALA A 78 -2.87 -14.07 9.25
C ALA A 78 -2.79 -12.59 8.83
N LEU A 79 -1.63 -11.95 8.96
CA LEU A 79 -1.44 -10.58 8.48
C LEU A 79 -1.49 -10.50 6.95
N CYS A 80 -0.91 -11.46 6.25
CA CYS A 80 -0.99 -11.55 4.78
C CYS A 80 -2.44 -11.74 4.33
N ASP A 81 -3.18 -12.65 4.95
CA ASP A 81 -4.62 -12.85 4.70
C ASP A 81 -5.41 -11.57 4.95
N GLU A 82 -5.21 -10.90 6.10
CA GLU A 82 -5.89 -9.64 6.42
C GLU A 82 -5.65 -8.55 5.35
N VAL A 83 -4.45 -8.52 4.77
CA VAL A 83 -4.12 -7.59 3.69
C VAL A 83 -4.84 -7.97 2.40
N VAL A 84 -4.79 -9.24 2.01
CA VAL A 84 -5.44 -9.78 0.79
C VAL A 84 -6.94 -9.54 0.83
N ASP A 85 -7.61 -9.91 1.92
CA ASP A 85 -9.04 -9.70 2.10
C ASP A 85 -9.42 -8.23 1.95
N SER A 86 -8.61 -7.33 2.52
CA SER A 86 -8.86 -5.89 2.42
C SER A 86 -8.76 -5.36 0.98
N PHE A 87 -7.95 -5.99 0.11
CA PHE A 87 -7.87 -5.65 -1.31
C PHE A 87 -9.03 -6.23 -2.12
N LEU A 88 -9.39 -7.49 -1.87
CA LEU A 88 -10.48 -8.16 -2.59
C LEU A 88 -11.83 -7.50 -2.35
N VAL A 89 -12.09 -7.01 -1.13
CA VAL A 89 -13.30 -6.24 -0.81
C VAL A 89 -13.39 -4.95 -1.62
N GLY A 90 -12.27 -4.27 -1.85
CA GLY A 90 -12.22 -3.02 -2.62
C GLY A 90 -12.16 -3.22 -4.14
N HIS A 91 -11.70 -4.39 -4.61
CA HIS A 91 -11.45 -4.67 -6.02
C HIS A 91 -11.87 -6.11 -6.36
N PRO A 92 -13.17 -6.42 -6.35
CA PRO A 92 -13.66 -7.78 -6.58
C PRO A 92 -13.25 -8.36 -7.95
N ASP A 93 -13.02 -7.51 -8.96
CA ASP A 93 -12.54 -7.91 -10.29
C ASP A 93 -11.12 -8.51 -10.25
N ASN A 94 -10.33 -8.20 -9.22
CA ASN A 94 -8.98 -8.74 -9.05
C ASN A 94 -8.94 -10.14 -8.43
N ASN A 95 -10.08 -10.72 -8.05
CA ASN A 95 -10.13 -12.00 -7.35
C ASN A 95 -9.54 -13.17 -8.15
N GLN A 96 -9.64 -13.12 -9.48
CA GLN A 96 -9.05 -14.15 -10.35
C GLN A 96 -7.55 -13.92 -10.62
N ALA A 97 -7.04 -12.75 -10.25
CA ALA A 97 -5.69 -12.30 -10.56
C ALA A 97 -4.76 -12.28 -9.34
N LEU A 98 -5.23 -12.66 -8.15
CA LEU A 98 -4.42 -12.73 -6.94
C LEU A 98 -4.44 -14.15 -6.38
N ARG A 99 -3.28 -14.78 -6.32
CA ARG A 99 -3.07 -16.09 -5.72
C ARG A 99 -2.25 -15.95 -4.43
N CYS A 100 -2.65 -16.68 -3.40
CA CYS A 100 -1.95 -16.75 -2.13
C CYS A 100 -1.38 -18.17 -1.91
N ASP A 101 -0.07 -18.26 -1.77
CA ASP A 101 0.64 -19.49 -1.42
C ASP A 101 1.21 -19.30 0.00
N LEU A 102 0.35 -19.47 1.00
CA LEU A 102 0.68 -19.28 2.41
C LEU A 102 0.82 -20.64 3.12
N PRO A 103 1.69 -20.77 4.13
CA PRO A 103 1.74 -21.95 5.00
C PRO A 103 0.41 -22.14 5.73
N ASP A 104 0.03 -23.40 5.96
CA ASP A 104 -1.14 -23.74 6.78
C ASP A 104 -0.91 -23.48 8.28
N GLU A 105 0.36 -23.39 8.69
CA GLU A 105 0.75 -23.20 10.09
C GLU A 105 0.97 -21.71 10.42
N ASP A 106 0.59 -21.33 11.64
CA ASP A 106 0.84 -20.00 12.17
C ASP A 106 2.35 -19.74 12.32
N VAL A 107 2.82 -18.62 11.76
CA VAL A 107 4.21 -18.20 11.91
C VAL A 107 4.28 -16.91 12.71
N MET A 108 4.74 -17.02 13.95
CA MET A 108 4.81 -15.93 14.91
C MET A 108 6.13 -15.18 14.82
N LEU A 109 6.07 -13.87 14.58
CA LEU A 109 7.24 -12.99 14.48
C LEU A 109 7.11 -11.78 15.41
N LEU A 110 8.24 -11.32 15.94
CA LEU A 110 8.32 -10.07 16.71
C LEU A 110 8.53 -8.88 15.76
N ILE A 111 7.42 -8.29 15.29
CA ILE A 111 7.41 -7.25 14.24
C ILE A 111 6.51 -6.07 14.62
N ASP A 112 6.73 -4.93 13.97
CA ASP A 112 5.78 -3.82 14.00
C ASP A 112 4.66 -4.11 12.99
N LYS A 113 3.54 -4.63 13.49
CA LYS A 113 2.38 -5.07 12.66
C LYS A 113 1.92 -3.96 11.72
N ILE A 114 1.87 -2.71 12.20
CA ILE A 114 1.35 -1.58 11.42
C ILE A 114 2.28 -1.27 10.24
N ARG A 115 3.60 -1.24 10.47
CA ARG A 115 4.58 -0.98 9.41
C ARG A 115 4.64 -2.12 8.39
N ILE A 116 4.61 -3.37 8.82
CA ILE A 116 4.60 -4.52 7.89
C ILE A 116 3.30 -4.55 7.08
N LYS A 117 2.14 -4.30 7.71
CA LYS A 117 0.87 -4.18 6.99
C LYS A 117 0.95 -3.11 5.90
N LEU A 118 1.55 -1.96 6.21
CA LEU A 118 1.71 -0.87 5.25
C LEU A 118 2.64 -1.26 4.09
N LEU A 119 3.77 -1.90 4.40
CA LEU A 119 4.72 -2.41 3.42
C LEU A 119 4.04 -3.37 2.44
N LEU A 120 3.33 -4.38 2.97
CA LEU A 120 2.61 -5.37 2.17
C LEU A 120 1.55 -4.71 1.28
N LYS A 121 0.80 -3.75 1.83
CA LYS A 121 -0.19 -3.01 1.04
C LYS A 121 0.43 -2.25 -0.13
N ASN A 122 1.57 -1.59 0.08
CA ASN A 122 2.23 -0.84 -0.99
C ASN A 122 2.75 -1.80 -2.08
N ILE A 123 3.46 -2.86 -1.70
CA ILE A 123 4.02 -3.81 -2.67
C ILE A 123 2.89 -4.50 -3.44
N LEU A 124 1.85 -4.97 -2.75
CA LEU A 124 0.72 -5.65 -3.38
C LEU A 124 -0.09 -4.72 -4.29
N SER A 125 -0.28 -3.45 -3.90
CA SER A 125 -0.92 -2.44 -4.75
C SER A 125 -0.15 -2.23 -6.04
N ASN A 126 1.19 -2.13 -5.96
CA ASN A 126 2.04 -1.97 -7.14
C ASN A 126 1.96 -3.20 -8.06
N ALA A 127 2.09 -4.39 -7.50
CA ALA A 127 1.96 -5.63 -8.26
C ALA A 127 0.61 -5.73 -8.97
N LEU A 128 -0.49 -5.40 -8.29
CA LEU A 128 -1.84 -5.43 -8.89
C LEU A 128 -2.05 -4.37 -9.98
N ARG A 129 -1.36 -3.23 -9.90
CA ARG A 129 -1.42 -2.14 -10.88
C ARG A 129 -0.69 -2.49 -12.18
N TYR A 130 0.44 -3.19 -12.07
CA TYR A 130 1.34 -3.44 -13.22
C TYR A 130 1.27 -4.87 -13.78
N LYS A 131 0.58 -5.81 -13.11
CA LYS A 131 0.39 -7.18 -13.60
C LYS A 131 -0.18 -7.23 -15.02
N THR A 132 0.15 -8.30 -15.74
CA THR A 132 -0.50 -8.64 -17.01
C THR A 132 -1.73 -9.50 -16.74
N GLN A 133 -1.59 -10.56 -15.94
CA GLN A 133 -2.67 -11.50 -15.63
C GLN A 133 -2.75 -11.78 -14.13
N GLN A 134 -1.61 -11.99 -13.45
CA GLN A 134 -1.62 -12.53 -12.10
C GLN A 134 -0.55 -11.93 -11.18
N VAL A 135 -0.88 -11.96 -9.90
CA VAL A 135 -0.01 -11.65 -8.77
C VAL A 135 -0.03 -12.84 -7.81
N VAL A 136 1.14 -13.22 -7.30
CA VAL A 136 1.32 -14.27 -6.30
C VAL A 136 1.90 -13.65 -5.04
N LEU A 137 1.20 -13.79 -3.92
CA LEU A 137 1.73 -13.53 -2.57
C LEU A 137 2.10 -14.87 -1.94
N SER A 138 3.37 -15.07 -1.61
CA SER A 138 3.84 -16.30 -0.97
C SER A 138 4.60 -16.02 0.32
N VAL A 139 4.44 -16.91 1.30
CA VAL A 139 5.24 -16.91 2.53
C VAL A 139 5.98 -18.24 2.60
N SER A 140 7.31 -18.18 2.73
CA SER A 140 8.15 -19.36 2.88
C SER A 140 9.03 -19.23 4.12
N VAL A 141 9.14 -20.33 4.87
CA VAL A 141 9.96 -20.43 6.06
C VAL A 141 11.23 -21.20 5.71
N HIS A 142 12.36 -20.63 6.04
CA HIS A 142 13.68 -21.26 5.99
C HIS A 142 14.27 -21.30 7.40
N ASP A 143 15.32 -22.09 7.61
CA ASP A 143 15.87 -22.40 8.93
C ASP A 143 16.06 -21.17 9.85
N GLU A 144 16.61 -20.07 9.33
CA GLU A 144 16.88 -18.85 10.10
C GLU A 144 16.12 -17.61 9.60
N SER A 145 15.25 -17.76 8.61
CA SER A 145 14.61 -16.61 7.96
C SER A 145 13.25 -16.93 7.40
N LEU A 146 12.40 -15.91 7.35
CA LEU A 146 11.12 -15.97 6.65
C LEU A 146 11.17 -15.04 5.45
N VAL A 147 10.68 -15.51 4.31
CA VAL A 147 10.58 -14.74 3.08
C VAL A 147 9.11 -14.55 2.75
N VAL A 148 8.67 -13.28 2.74
CA VAL A 148 7.41 -12.87 2.14
C VAL A 148 7.71 -12.32 0.76
N GLN A 149 7.12 -12.90 -0.27
CA GLN A 149 7.35 -12.53 -1.66
C GLN A 149 6.03 -12.14 -2.32
N VAL A 150 6.06 -11.03 -3.05
CA VAL A 150 4.98 -10.62 -3.98
C VAL A 150 5.58 -10.65 -5.37
N SER A 151 4.99 -11.41 -6.28
CA SER A 151 5.44 -11.54 -7.67
C SER A 151 4.28 -11.22 -8.60
N ASP A 152 4.49 -10.36 -9.58
CA ASP A 152 3.58 -10.13 -10.69
C ASP A 152 4.19 -10.61 -12.03
N ASP A 153 3.35 -10.74 -13.05
CA ASP A 153 3.71 -11.08 -14.42
C ASP A 153 3.68 -9.85 -15.35
N GLY A 154 3.85 -8.66 -14.79
CA GLY A 154 3.88 -7.39 -15.51
C GLY A 154 5.16 -7.14 -16.30
N GLU A 155 5.22 -5.98 -16.94
CA GLU A 155 6.46 -5.49 -17.54
C GLU A 155 7.45 -5.18 -16.42
N GLY A 156 8.53 -5.96 -16.34
CA GLY A 156 9.56 -5.78 -15.34
C GLY A 156 10.26 -4.44 -15.44
N LEU A 157 10.97 -4.07 -14.39
CA LEU A 157 11.69 -2.80 -14.34
C LEU A 157 13.06 -2.90 -15.02
N ALA A 158 13.46 -1.82 -15.69
CA ALA A 158 14.80 -1.72 -16.27
C ALA A 158 15.88 -1.81 -15.18
N SER A 159 17.00 -2.45 -15.47
CA SER A 159 18.04 -2.75 -14.46
C SER A 159 18.68 -1.51 -13.84
N ASP A 160 18.68 -0.40 -14.56
CA ASP A 160 19.15 0.93 -14.13
C ASP A 160 18.18 1.64 -13.18
N VAL A 161 16.90 1.24 -13.17
CA VAL A 161 15.86 1.75 -12.26
C VAL A 161 15.88 1.04 -10.90
N LEU A 162 16.24 -0.25 -10.86
CA LEU A 162 16.19 -1.09 -9.65
C LEU A 162 16.85 -0.46 -8.40
N PRO A 163 18.04 0.20 -8.49
CA PRO A 163 18.68 0.80 -7.33
C PRO A 163 17.88 1.95 -6.69
N TYR A 164 16.99 2.58 -7.44
CA TYR A 164 16.27 3.79 -7.04
C TYR A 164 14.82 3.52 -6.63
N LEU A 165 14.34 2.27 -6.72
CA LEU A 165 12.95 1.91 -6.41
C LEU A 165 12.49 2.23 -4.99
N ALA A 166 13.43 2.27 -4.04
CA ALA A 166 13.16 2.59 -2.65
C ALA A 166 13.29 4.09 -2.36
N GLU A 167 13.66 4.92 -3.35
CA GLU A 167 13.75 6.37 -3.19
C GLU A 167 12.36 7.02 -3.29
N PRO A 168 12.06 8.01 -2.43
CA PRO A 168 10.83 8.78 -2.54
C PRO A 168 10.77 9.52 -3.88
N PHE A 169 9.60 9.54 -4.51
CA PHE A 169 9.33 10.23 -5.78
C PHE A 169 10.08 9.68 -7.00
N TYR A 170 10.55 8.43 -6.94
CA TYR A 170 11.03 7.73 -8.12
C TYR A 170 9.88 7.01 -8.83
N LEU A 171 9.16 7.77 -9.67
CA LEU A 171 8.35 7.37 -10.83
C LEU A 171 7.67 8.63 -11.40
#